data_AF-A0A9X3J750-F1
#
_entry.id   AF-A0A9X3J750-F1
#
_cell.length_a   1.000
_cell.length_b   1.000
_cell.length_c   1.000
_cell.angle_alpha   90.00
_cell.angle_beta   90.00
_cell.angle_gamma   90.00
#
_symmetry.space_group_name_H-M   'P 1'
#
loop_
_entity.id
_entity.type
_entity.pdbx_description
1 polymer ?
#
loop_
_entity_poly.entity_id
_entity_poly.type
_entity_poly.pdbx_seq_one_letter_code
_entity_poly.pdbx_strand_id
1 'polypeptide(L)'
;MDNKLKLYNDILFGKLRPFRNRTIPPIKFRELIKEIKEEYFSHQPNFEVDFFSPHTDKAKYYRKLIVNEAIRYFNHITDKIENAIGDDVKTLWIKSTLSDILADKLSQVNTEIERLNYPISNINPKGNHRLKEANLSEETYVYQYLKVQLIQLFLDIQETFKKYVDDDSLTEEEIYLRYFNEAVPNPSFIKEAPKVNLPAELPPPKKEILFEPIYGDIKPHGSSMATYDNIIYKPQLFGEIEKRLYEYDIIDISSHFIPNRKTSNHTLLAAVIHELIQNGYFRRNIIGTHKKFTDTDIRKYIDERYSTDTNQQFRRLTEEQIDFAKTKLPWLEHIIKIS
;
A
#
# COMPACT_ATOMS: atom_id res chain seq x y z
N MET A 1 -10.59 1.48 -4.17
CA MET A 1 -10.16 2.42 -3.12
C MET A 1 -10.33 3.83 -3.67
N ASP A 2 -10.82 4.77 -2.85
CA ASP A 2 -11.38 6.06 -3.29
C ASP A 2 -10.32 7.17 -3.27
N ASN A 3 -10.16 7.90 -4.37
CA ASN A 3 -9.09 8.89 -4.63
C ASN A 3 -9.28 10.22 -3.87
N LYS A 4 -9.88 10.21 -2.67
CA LYS A 4 -10.56 11.38 -2.11
C LYS A 4 -9.94 11.99 -0.85
N LEU A 5 -8.68 11.67 -0.52
CA LEU A 5 -8.04 12.15 0.72
C LEU A 5 -8.96 11.95 1.95
N LYS A 6 -9.43 10.71 2.15
CA LYS A 6 -10.51 10.38 3.09
C LYS A 6 -10.15 10.82 4.52
N LEU A 7 -8.90 10.66 4.93
CA LEU A 7 -8.47 11.07 6.26
C LEU A 7 -8.57 12.58 6.45
N TYR A 8 -8.25 13.38 5.42
CA TYR A 8 -8.38 14.84 5.48
C TYR A 8 -9.86 15.24 5.61
N ASN A 9 -10.75 14.57 4.87
CA ASN A 9 -12.20 14.74 5.08
C ASN A 9 -12.64 14.38 6.50
N ASP A 10 -12.08 13.31 7.08
CA ASP A 10 -12.41 12.92 8.45
C ASP A 10 -11.90 13.93 9.49
N ILE A 11 -10.76 14.59 9.23
CA ILE A 11 -10.21 15.68 10.06
C ILE A 11 -11.07 16.94 9.94
N LEU A 12 -11.46 17.32 8.72
CA LEU A 12 -12.25 18.53 8.48
C LEU A 12 -13.69 18.37 8.96
N PHE A 13 -14.32 17.25 8.59
CA PHE A 13 -15.76 17.10 8.67
C PHE A 13 -16.23 15.92 9.53
N GLY A 14 -15.42 14.88 9.68
CA GLY A 14 -15.80 13.61 10.28
C GLY A 14 -15.54 13.47 11.78
N LYS A 15 -15.13 12.26 12.16
CA LYS A 15 -14.86 11.86 13.56
C LYS A 15 -13.50 12.34 14.09
N LEU A 16 -12.59 12.73 13.19
CA LEU A 16 -11.25 13.18 13.55
C LEU A 16 -11.17 14.70 13.72
N ARG A 17 -12.29 15.43 13.83
CA ARG A 17 -12.24 16.87 14.09
C ARG A 17 -11.51 17.19 15.41
N PRO A 18 -10.46 18.02 15.40
CA PRO A 18 -9.68 18.33 16.60
C PRO A 18 -10.52 18.80 17.79
N PHE A 19 -11.49 19.69 17.58
CA PHE A 19 -12.33 20.22 18.67
C PHE A 19 -13.34 19.20 19.24
N ARG A 20 -13.69 18.13 18.50
CA ARG A 20 -14.53 17.04 19.02
C ARG A 20 -13.78 16.15 20.00
N ASN A 21 -12.44 16.16 19.92
CA ASN A 21 -11.55 15.31 20.69
C ASN A 21 -10.89 16.06 21.87
N ARG A 22 -11.52 17.15 22.37
CA ARG A 22 -11.03 17.93 23.54
C ARG A 22 -11.07 17.14 24.85
N THR A 23 -11.99 16.20 24.98
CA THR A 23 -12.17 15.39 26.20
C THR A 23 -11.22 14.19 26.26
N ILE A 24 -10.51 13.89 25.17
CA ILE A 24 -9.57 12.78 25.11
C ILE A 24 -8.29 13.15 25.88
N PRO A 25 -7.88 12.37 26.89
CA PRO A 25 -6.66 12.65 27.64
C PRO A 25 -5.40 12.58 26.76
N PRO A 26 -4.37 13.42 27.00
CA PRO A 26 -3.11 13.39 26.25
C PRO A 26 -2.44 12.01 26.16
N ILE A 27 -2.53 11.21 27.22
CA ILE A 27 -1.93 9.87 27.27
C ILE A 27 -2.48 8.93 26.19
N LYS A 28 -3.78 9.05 25.87
CA LYS A 28 -4.43 8.24 24.83
C LYS A 28 -3.89 8.60 23.45
N PHE A 29 -3.53 9.86 23.20
CA PHE A 29 -2.88 10.23 21.95
C PHE A 29 -1.48 9.63 21.81
N ARG A 30 -0.73 9.46 22.90
CA ARG A 30 0.58 8.76 22.85
C ARG A 30 0.42 7.28 22.50
N GLU A 31 -0.62 6.62 23.00
CA GLU A 31 -0.94 5.24 22.65
C GLU A 31 -1.32 5.15 21.17
N LEU A 32 -2.23 6.01 20.72
CA LEU A 32 -2.64 6.07 19.31
C LEU A 32 -1.47 6.36 18.36
N ILE A 33 -0.49 7.18 18.75
CA ILE A 33 0.71 7.42 17.94
C ILE A 33 1.50 6.13 17.68
N LYS A 34 1.56 5.22 18.66
CA LYS A 34 2.28 3.94 18.53
C LYS A 34 1.56 2.96 17.62
N GLU A 35 0.24 3.08 17.50
CA GLU A 35 -0.59 2.24 16.63
C GLU A 35 -0.55 2.68 15.16
N ILE A 36 -0.09 3.91 14.88
CA ILE A 36 0.02 4.39 13.50
C ILE A 36 1.18 3.68 12.81
N LYS A 37 0.85 2.83 11.82
CA LYS A 37 1.80 2.31 10.84
C LYS A 37 2.39 3.46 10.03
N GLU A 38 3.71 3.51 9.95
CA GLU A 38 4.43 4.52 9.16
C GLU A 38 4.27 4.25 7.66
N GLU A 39 4.04 5.33 6.92
CA GLU A 39 4.03 5.35 5.47
C GLU A 39 5.38 5.90 4.99
N TYR A 40 5.89 5.34 3.91
CA TYR A 40 7.19 5.71 3.34
C TYR A 40 6.99 6.12 1.88
N PHE A 41 7.76 7.09 1.44
CA PHE A 41 7.77 7.51 0.04
C PHE A 41 8.25 6.36 -0.85
N SER A 42 7.43 5.97 -1.82
CA SER A 42 7.83 5.08 -2.92
C SER A 42 8.43 5.88 -4.09
N HIS A 43 8.14 7.17 -4.12
CA HIS A 43 8.56 8.14 -5.13
C HIS A 43 9.22 9.34 -4.45
N GLN A 44 10.29 9.88 -5.05
CA GLN A 44 11.02 11.00 -4.47
C GLN A 44 10.18 12.29 -4.50
N PRO A 45 9.85 12.91 -3.35
CA PRO A 45 9.21 14.22 -3.33
C PRO A 45 10.20 15.31 -3.76
N ASN A 46 9.69 16.39 -4.35
CA ASN A 46 10.45 17.56 -4.74
C ASN A 46 10.50 18.61 -3.61
N PHE A 47 9.50 18.59 -2.73
CA PHE A 47 9.35 19.56 -1.66
C PHE A 47 9.14 18.88 -0.30
N GLU A 48 9.58 19.55 0.77
CA GLU A 48 9.34 19.16 2.16
C GLU A 48 8.68 20.29 2.96
N VAL A 49 7.97 19.91 4.03
CA VAL A 49 7.30 20.86 4.93
C VAL A 49 8.17 21.13 6.16
N ASP A 50 8.68 22.36 6.28
CA ASP A 50 9.33 22.88 7.48
C ASP A 50 8.37 23.79 8.26
N PHE A 51 7.50 23.16 9.06
CA PHE A 51 6.50 23.86 9.87
C PHE A 51 6.85 23.82 11.36
N PHE A 52 6.13 24.61 12.17
CA PHE A 52 6.30 24.64 13.62
C PHE A 52 6.26 23.22 14.23
N SER A 53 7.08 23.00 15.26
CA SER A 53 7.08 21.73 15.99
C SER A 53 5.81 21.57 16.82
N PRO A 54 5.13 20.40 16.80
CA PRO A 54 3.95 20.18 17.60
C PRO A 54 4.31 20.08 19.10
N HIS A 55 3.70 20.92 19.93
CA HIS A 55 4.01 21.00 21.36
C HIS A 55 3.21 20.03 22.24
N THR A 56 2.20 19.36 21.68
CA THR A 56 1.30 18.48 22.45
C THR A 56 1.14 17.11 21.80
N ASP A 57 0.75 16.11 22.58
CA ASP A 57 0.56 14.74 22.09
C ASP A 57 -0.55 14.65 21.05
N LYS A 58 -1.60 15.47 21.18
CA LYS A 58 -2.66 15.60 20.19
C LYS A 58 -2.14 16.19 18.88
N ALA A 59 -1.41 17.30 18.93
CA ALA A 59 -0.81 17.90 17.73
C ALA A 59 0.17 16.94 17.04
N LYS A 60 0.98 16.19 17.81
CA LYS A 60 1.88 15.15 17.30
C LYS A 60 1.12 14.02 16.59
N TYR A 61 0.02 13.56 17.18
CA TYR A 61 -0.84 12.53 16.60
C TYR A 61 -1.41 12.98 15.25
N TYR A 62 -2.03 14.16 15.20
CA TYR A 62 -2.57 14.69 13.95
C TYR A 62 -1.49 14.96 12.90
N ARG A 63 -0.33 15.48 13.30
CA ARG A 63 0.81 15.65 12.38
C ARG A 63 1.19 14.32 11.74
N LYS A 64 1.32 13.25 12.53
CA LYS A 64 1.65 11.91 12.01
C LYS A 64 0.58 11.37 11.05
N LEU A 65 -0.70 11.54 11.38
CA LEU A 65 -1.79 11.15 10.49
C LEU A 65 -1.76 11.92 9.15
N ILE A 66 -1.54 13.24 9.21
CA ILE A 66 -1.52 14.12 8.05
C ILE A 66 -0.35 13.74 7.12
N VAL A 67 0.86 13.58 7.67
CA VAL A 67 2.04 13.16 6.90
C VAL A 67 1.81 11.82 6.24
N ASN A 68 1.34 10.81 6.98
CA ASN A 68 1.13 9.48 6.42
C ASN A 68 0.07 9.48 5.31
N GLU A 69 -1.02 10.23 5.47
CA GLU A 69 -2.02 10.39 4.41
C GLU A 69 -1.44 11.06 3.17
N ALA A 70 -0.65 12.12 3.34
CA ALA A 70 0.00 12.82 2.22
C ALA A 70 0.94 11.88 1.46
N ILE A 71 1.80 11.15 2.15
CA ILE A 71 2.71 10.15 1.55
C ILE A 71 1.93 9.09 0.80
N ARG A 72 0.91 8.50 1.44
CA ARG A 72 0.10 7.45 0.83
C ARG A 72 -0.64 7.95 -0.41
N TYR A 73 -1.17 9.16 -0.36
CA TYR A 73 -1.88 9.77 -1.48
C TYR A 73 -0.92 10.10 -2.63
N PHE A 74 0.24 10.69 -2.33
CA PHE A 74 1.27 10.98 -3.32
C PHE A 74 1.71 9.71 -4.04
N ASN A 75 2.09 8.67 -3.29
CA ASN A 75 2.47 7.38 -3.87
C ASN A 75 1.35 6.83 -4.78
N HIS A 76 0.11 6.81 -4.30
CA HIS A 76 -1.03 6.28 -5.05
C HIS A 76 -1.29 7.03 -6.36
N ILE A 77 -1.26 8.36 -6.32
CA ILE A 77 -1.47 9.19 -7.52
C ILE A 77 -0.33 9.01 -8.50
N THR A 78 0.92 9.00 -8.01
CA THR A 78 2.09 8.82 -8.86
C THR A 78 2.05 7.47 -9.56
N ASP A 79 1.81 6.38 -8.82
CA ASP A 79 1.63 5.04 -9.40
C ASP A 79 0.51 5.02 -10.44
N LYS A 80 -0.61 5.67 -10.16
CA LYS A 80 -1.77 5.67 -11.05
C LYS A 80 -1.52 6.43 -12.36
N ILE A 81 -0.81 7.56 -12.29
CA ILE A 81 -0.45 8.35 -13.48
C ILE A 81 0.64 7.64 -14.27
N GLU A 82 1.66 7.09 -13.62
CA GLU A 82 2.75 6.40 -14.31
C GLU A 82 2.27 5.16 -15.07
N ASN A 83 1.36 4.39 -14.45
CA ASN A 83 0.77 3.18 -15.04
C ASN A 83 -0.37 3.45 -16.03
N ALA A 84 -0.83 4.70 -16.19
CA ALA A 84 -1.86 5.03 -17.17
C ALA A 84 -1.33 4.91 -18.60
N ILE A 85 -2.14 4.31 -19.49
CA ILE A 85 -1.80 4.14 -20.90
C ILE A 85 -2.29 5.37 -21.69
N GLY A 86 -1.35 6.06 -22.33
CA GLY A 86 -1.62 7.24 -23.16
C GLY A 86 -1.42 8.56 -22.42
N ASP A 87 -0.78 9.52 -23.08
CA ASP A 87 -0.45 10.82 -22.49
C ASP A 87 -1.71 11.65 -22.17
N ASP A 88 -2.75 11.58 -23.02
CA ASP A 88 -4.03 12.26 -22.77
C ASP A 88 -4.69 11.80 -21.45
N VAL A 89 -4.58 10.50 -21.14
CA VAL A 89 -5.14 9.93 -19.90
C VAL A 89 -4.34 10.43 -18.69
N LYS A 90 -3.02 10.57 -18.82
CA LYS A 90 -2.15 11.13 -17.77
C LYS A 90 -2.50 12.59 -17.50
N THR A 91 -2.61 13.39 -18.55
CA THR A 91 -3.02 14.80 -18.47
C THR A 91 -4.38 14.93 -17.79
N LEU A 92 -5.36 14.08 -18.14
CA LEU A 92 -6.68 14.08 -17.49
C LEU A 92 -6.58 13.74 -15.99
N TRP A 93 -5.81 12.72 -15.61
CA TRP A 93 -5.62 12.35 -14.20
C TRP A 93 -4.96 13.45 -13.38
N ILE A 94 -3.94 14.10 -13.95
CA ILE A 94 -3.22 15.20 -13.30
C ILE A 94 -4.17 16.38 -13.13
N LYS A 95 -4.87 16.79 -14.20
CA LYS A 95 -5.85 17.87 -14.16
C LYS A 95 -6.94 17.62 -13.13
N SER A 96 -7.51 16.41 -13.10
CA SER A 96 -8.54 16.09 -12.10
C SER A 96 -7.98 16.08 -10.68
N THR A 97 -6.73 15.64 -10.49
CA THR A 97 -6.07 15.66 -9.18
C THR A 97 -5.82 17.09 -8.68
N LEU A 98 -5.23 17.94 -9.51
CA LEU A 98 -4.91 19.33 -9.13
C LEU A 98 -6.16 20.19 -9.04
N SER A 99 -6.98 20.22 -10.09
CA SER A 99 -8.09 21.18 -10.26
C SER A 99 -9.39 20.75 -9.61
N ASP A 100 -9.66 19.44 -9.45
CA ASP A 100 -10.90 18.98 -8.82
C ASP A 100 -10.65 18.57 -7.38
N ILE A 101 -9.65 17.72 -7.11
CA ILE A 101 -9.48 17.10 -5.79
C ILE A 101 -8.72 18.02 -4.83
N LEU A 102 -7.52 18.47 -5.21
CA LEU A 102 -6.68 19.28 -4.33
C LEU A 102 -7.20 20.71 -4.20
N ALA A 103 -7.65 21.33 -5.30
CA ALA A 103 -8.29 22.65 -5.25
C ALA A 103 -9.55 22.69 -4.36
N ASP A 104 -10.42 21.68 -4.44
CA ASP A 104 -11.57 21.53 -3.55
C ASP A 104 -11.12 21.40 -2.08
N LYS A 105 -10.09 20.58 -1.82
CA LYS A 105 -9.58 20.37 -0.46
C LYS A 105 -8.93 21.63 0.12
N LEU A 106 -8.14 22.37 -0.65
CA LEU A 106 -7.57 23.65 -0.25
C LEU A 106 -8.69 24.64 0.14
N SER A 107 -9.72 24.75 -0.69
CA SER A 107 -10.88 25.62 -0.44
C SER A 107 -11.67 25.22 0.82
N GLN A 108 -11.87 23.92 1.03
CA GLN A 108 -12.52 23.39 2.24
C GLN A 108 -11.71 23.64 3.51
N VAL A 109 -10.38 23.49 3.43
CA VAL A 109 -9.49 23.83 4.56
C VAL A 109 -9.59 25.31 4.87
N ASN A 110 -9.54 26.20 3.88
CA ASN A 110 -9.69 27.63 4.09
C ASN A 110 -11.03 27.97 4.76
N THR A 111 -12.13 27.39 4.23
CA THR A 111 -13.48 27.58 4.78
C THR A 111 -13.54 27.21 6.26
N GLU A 112 -12.95 26.08 6.68
CA GLU A 112 -12.94 25.69 8.08
C GLU A 112 -12.00 26.55 8.94
N ILE A 113 -10.86 27.01 8.41
CA ILE A 113 -9.94 27.94 9.10
C ILE A 113 -10.66 29.26 9.41
N GLU A 114 -11.37 29.83 8.43
CA GLU A 114 -12.15 31.06 8.60
C GLU A 114 -13.31 30.85 9.57
N ARG A 115 -14.12 29.79 9.35
CA ARG A 115 -15.31 29.49 10.17
C ARG A 115 -14.98 29.26 11.64
N LEU A 116 -13.85 28.62 11.93
CA LEU A 116 -13.42 28.30 13.30
C LEU A 116 -12.48 29.36 13.89
N ASN A 117 -12.12 30.39 13.13
CA ASN A 117 -11.16 31.42 13.51
C ASN A 117 -9.82 30.83 14.00
N TYR A 118 -9.16 30.09 13.10
CA TYR A 118 -7.85 29.46 13.33
C TYR A 118 -6.71 30.14 12.56
N PRO A 119 -6.46 31.46 12.73
CA PRO A 119 -5.34 32.13 12.08
C PRO A 119 -4.01 31.61 12.61
N ILE A 120 -2.98 31.58 11.76
CA ILE A 120 -1.63 31.13 12.13
C ILE A 120 -1.02 31.87 13.33
N SER A 121 -1.51 33.08 13.65
CA SER A 121 -1.12 33.85 14.83
C SER A 121 -1.53 33.22 16.18
N ASN A 122 -2.37 32.17 16.18
CA ASN A 122 -2.70 31.38 17.37
C ASN A 122 -1.61 30.36 17.74
N ILE A 123 -0.71 30.02 16.80
CA ILE A 123 0.37 29.05 16.98
C ILE A 123 1.75 29.68 16.85
N ASN A 124 1.85 30.93 16.39
CA ASN A 124 3.08 31.69 16.32
C ASN A 124 3.27 32.56 17.60
N PRO A 125 4.15 32.19 18.54
CA PRO A 125 4.36 32.93 19.77
C PRO A 125 5.25 34.15 19.52
N LYS A 126 4.78 35.15 18.76
CA LYS A 126 5.46 36.45 18.74
C LYS A 126 5.18 37.17 20.07
N GLY A 127 6.15 37.12 20.98
CA GLY A 127 6.24 38.01 22.15
C GLY A 127 6.30 37.34 23.52
N ASN A 128 5.38 36.43 23.85
CA ASN A 128 5.13 36.09 25.27
C ASN A 128 5.47 34.66 25.71
N HIS A 129 6.05 33.80 24.86
CA HIS A 129 6.37 32.39 25.19
C HIS A 129 5.21 31.58 25.81
N ARG A 130 3.97 32.06 25.67
CA ARG A 130 2.75 31.45 26.21
C ARG A 130 1.75 31.28 25.07
N LEU A 131 1.21 30.08 24.94
CA LEU A 131 0.08 29.80 24.06
C LEU A 131 -1.10 30.64 24.53
N LYS A 132 -1.77 31.36 23.61
CA LYS A 132 -2.95 32.20 23.94
C LYS A 132 -4.01 31.36 24.67
N GLU A 133 -4.28 30.16 24.15
CA GLU A 133 -5.06 29.09 24.79
C GLU A 133 -4.58 27.73 24.25
N ALA A 134 -4.38 26.73 25.11
CA ALA A 134 -3.80 25.44 24.69
C ALA A 134 -4.65 24.72 23.62
N ASN A 135 -5.95 24.53 23.87
CA ASN A 135 -6.85 23.86 22.92
C ASN A 135 -6.95 24.61 21.57
N LEU A 136 -7.11 25.94 21.61
CA LEU A 136 -7.19 26.76 20.40
C LEU A 136 -5.90 26.66 19.58
N SER A 137 -4.75 26.73 20.24
CA SER A 137 -3.45 26.63 19.58
C SER A 137 -3.24 25.25 18.97
N GLU A 138 -3.55 24.17 19.70
CA GLU A 138 -3.50 22.80 19.16
C GLU A 138 -4.42 22.60 17.96
N GLU A 139 -5.65 23.08 18.03
CA GLU A 139 -6.61 22.95 16.93
C GLU A 139 -6.17 23.76 15.73
N THR A 140 -5.72 25.00 15.94
CA THR A 140 -5.17 25.85 14.89
C THR A 140 -3.95 25.19 14.23
N TYR A 141 -3.08 24.56 15.02
CA TYR A 141 -1.92 23.82 14.51
C TYR A 141 -2.33 22.77 13.49
N VAL A 142 -3.35 21.96 13.81
CA VAL A 142 -3.79 20.87 12.93
C VAL A 142 -4.29 21.40 11.59
N TYR A 143 -5.14 22.42 11.58
CA TYR A 143 -5.70 22.98 10.34
C TYR A 143 -4.65 23.73 9.51
N GLN A 144 -3.77 24.49 10.16
CA GLN A 144 -2.69 25.20 9.46
C GLN A 144 -1.65 24.23 8.90
N TYR A 145 -1.34 23.15 9.62
CA TYR A 145 -0.46 22.10 9.09
C TYR A 145 -1.10 21.36 7.91
N LEU A 146 -2.41 21.08 7.98
CA LEU A 146 -3.16 20.48 6.88
C LEU A 146 -3.14 21.36 5.62
N LYS A 147 -3.28 22.68 5.79
CA LYS A 147 -3.11 23.68 4.72
C LYS A 147 -1.74 23.55 4.07
N VAL A 148 -0.66 23.65 4.84
CA VAL A 148 0.70 23.61 4.29
C VAL A 148 1.00 22.28 3.61
N GLN A 149 0.54 21.15 4.18
CA GLN A 149 0.73 19.84 3.58
C GLN A 149 -0.02 19.67 2.25
N LEU A 150 -1.22 20.25 2.09
CA LEU A 150 -1.93 20.25 0.81
C LEU A 150 -1.22 21.10 -0.24
N ILE A 151 -0.69 22.25 0.14
CA ILE A 151 0.09 23.11 -0.77
C ILE A 151 1.34 22.37 -1.24
N GLN A 152 2.07 21.73 -0.31
CA GLN A 152 3.23 20.91 -0.64
C GLN A 152 2.86 19.77 -1.60
N LEU A 153 1.77 19.05 -1.34
CA LEU A 153 1.30 17.95 -2.20
C LEU A 153 0.90 18.44 -3.60
N PHE A 154 0.28 19.62 -3.70
CA PHE A 154 -0.08 20.25 -4.97
C PHE A 154 1.18 20.55 -5.80
N LEU A 155 2.17 21.22 -5.18
CA LEU A 155 3.43 21.56 -5.82
C LEU A 155 4.23 20.32 -6.22
N ASP A 156 4.27 19.29 -5.37
CA ASP A 156 4.95 18.03 -5.65
C ASP A 156 4.38 17.33 -6.88
N ILE A 157 3.06 17.21 -6.98
CA ILE A 157 2.41 16.56 -8.13
C ILE A 157 2.64 17.39 -9.40
N GLN A 158 2.53 18.71 -9.30
CA GLN A 158 2.77 19.62 -10.42
C GLN A 158 4.20 19.48 -10.97
N GLU A 159 5.21 19.53 -10.09
CA GLU A 159 6.62 19.44 -10.51
C GLU A 159 6.97 18.04 -11.03
N THR A 160 6.48 16.98 -10.36
CA THR A 160 6.72 15.58 -10.75
C THR A 160 6.20 15.31 -12.17
N PHE A 161 5.05 15.88 -12.52
CA PHE A 161 4.40 15.66 -13.80
C PHE A 161 4.40 16.88 -14.73
N LYS A 162 5.33 17.82 -14.55
CA LYS A 162 5.39 19.08 -15.30
C LYS A 162 5.30 18.97 -16.83
N LYS A 163 5.69 17.83 -17.41
CA LYS A 163 5.58 17.56 -18.85
C LYS A 163 4.13 17.36 -19.34
N TYR A 164 3.21 17.12 -18.43
CA TYR A 164 1.78 16.89 -18.67
C TYR A 164 0.91 17.95 -18.00
N VAL A 165 1.51 18.90 -17.29
CA VAL A 165 0.82 20.09 -16.77
C VAL A 165 0.93 21.14 -17.86
N ASP A 166 -0.21 21.69 -18.29
CA ASP A 166 -0.25 22.81 -19.24
C ASP A 166 0.43 24.06 -18.65
N ASP A 167 0.52 25.16 -19.41
CA ASP A 167 1.10 26.45 -18.96
C ASP A 167 0.43 27.07 -17.70
N ASP A 168 -0.64 26.47 -17.17
CA ASP A 168 -1.39 26.92 -15.98
C ASP A 168 -0.79 26.43 -14.63
N SER A 169 0.51 26.14 -14.61
CA SER A 169 1.21 25.77 -13.36
C SER A 169 1.18 26.91 -12.35
N LEU A 170 0.83 26.60 -11.10
CA LEU A 170 0.78 27.57 -10.02
C LEU A 170 2.05 27.56 -9.18
N THR A 171 2.57 28.73 -8.92
CA THR A 171 3.61 28.97 -7.90
C THR A 171 3.03 28.85 -6.48
N GLU A 172 3.89 28.70 -5.47
CA GLU A 172 3.46 28.73 -4.07
C GLU A 172 2.67 30.02 -3.77
N GLU A 173 3.14 31.17 -4.26
CA GLU A 173 2.49 32.47 -4.08
C GLU A 173 1.08 32.51 -4.65
N GLU A 174 0.88 31.97 -5.86
CA GLU A 174 -0.44 31.91 -6.49
C GLU A 174 -1.38 30.96 -5.76
N ILE A 175 -0.90 29.84 -5.22
CA ILE A 175 -1.73 28.92 -4.42
C ILE A 175 -2.18 29.62 -3.13
N TYR A 176 -1.27 30.28 -2.41
CA TYR A 176 -1.60 31.03 -1.19
C TYR A 176 -2.63 32.13 -1.47
N LEU A 177 -2.42 32.92 -2.53
CA LEU A 177 -3.32 34.00 -2.91
C LEU A 177 -4.69 33.46 -3.36
N ARG A 178 -4.70 32.47 -4.27
CA ARG A 178 -5.92 31.95 -4.90
C ARG A 178 -6.85 31.24 -3.91
N TYR A 179 -6.30 30.43 -3.01
CA TYR A 179 -7.13 29.57 -2.14
C TYR A 179 -7.27 30.09 -0.71
N PHE A 180 -6.40 31.00 -0.26
CA PHE A 180 -6.41 31.49 1.12
C PHE A 180 -6.43 33.01 1.23
N ASN A 181 -6.28 33.76 0.13
CA ASN A 181 -6.17 35.22 0.13
C ASN A 181 -5.09 35.72 1.12
N GLU A 182 -3.98 34.98 1.19
CA GLU A 182 -2.85 35.25 2.08
C GLU A 182 -1.57 35.43 1.27
N ALA A 183 -0.61 36.16 1.84
CA ALA A 183 0.76 36.16 1.35
C ALA A 183 1.50 34.91 1.83
N VAL A 184 2.50 34.46 1.07
CA VAL A 184 3.38 33.37 1.50
C VAL A 184 4.10 33.76 2.80
N PRO A 185 4.16 32.85 3.79
CA PRO A 185 4.95 33.07 4.99
C PRO A 185 6.41 33.40 4.68
N ASN A 186 7.02 34.27 5.50
CA ASN A 186 8.45 34.56 5.39
C ASN A 186 9.15 34.21 6.72
N PRO A 187 10.04 33.20 6.74
CA PRO A 187 10.39 32.31 5.62
C PRO A 187 9.23 31.37 5.22
N SER A 188 9.26 30.86 3.99
CA SER A 188 8.29 29.85 3.52
C SER A 188 8.39 28.58 4.35
N PHE A 189 7.26 27.90 4.53
CA PHE A 189 7.20 26.58 5.16
C PHE A 189 7.43 25.44 4.18
N ILE A 190 7.52 25.73 2.89
CA ILE A 190 7.81 24.75 1.84
C ILE A 190 9.26 24.96 1.40
N LYS A 191 10.03 23.88 1.43
CA LYS A 191 11.44 23.88 1.04
C LYS A 191 11.66 22.83 -0.03
N GLU A 192 12.69 23.02 -0.85
CA GLU A 192 13.16 21.94 -1.72
C GLU A 192 13.58 20.75 -0.87
N ALA A 193 13.03 19.58 -1.16
CA ALA A 193 13.46 18.35 -0.52
C ALA A 193 14.90 18.05 -0.97
N PRO A 194 15.80 17.67 -0.05
CA PRO A 194 17.15 17.29 -0.42
C PRO A 194 17.09 16.12 -1.40
N LYS A 195 17.62 16.33 -2.61
CA LYS A 195 17.80 15.25 -3.58
C LYS A 195 18.77 14.26 -2.97
N VAL A 196 18.26 13.10 -2.56
CA VAL A 196 19.13 12.00 -2.16
C VAL A 196 19.87 11.59 -3.43
N ASN A 197 21.20 11.78 -3.46
CA ASN A 197 22.05 11.06 -4.39
C ASN A 197 21.90 9.59 -4.04
N LEU A 198 20.89 8.93 -4.60
CA LEU A 198 20.75 7.50 -4.52
C LEU A 198 22.07 6.92 -5.05
N PRO A 199 22.79 6.07 -4.28
CA PRO A 199 23.77 5.18 -4.88
C PRO A 199 23.08 4.49 -6.05
N ALA A 200 23.78 4.35 -7.18
CA ALA A 200 23.29 3.69 -8.39
C ALA A 200 22.41 2.48 -8.02
N GLU A 201 21.16 2.50 -8.47
CA GLU A 201 20.13 1.51 -8.20
C GLU A 201 20.09 1.04 -6.74
N LEU A 202 19.36 1.79 -5.89
CA LEU A 202 18.52 1.03 -4.96
C LEU A 202 17.72 0.05 -5.81
N PRO A 203 17.69 -1.26 -5.48
CA PRO A 203 16.88 -2.20 -6.23
C PRO A 203 15.49 -1.59 -6.33
N PRO A 204 14.89 -1.55 -7.54
CA PRO A 204 13.63 -0.88 -7.74
C PRO A 204 12.67 -1.32 -6.64
N PRO A 205 11.76 -0.45 -6.14
CA PRO A 205 10.63 -0.95 -5.35
C PRO A 205 10.12 -2.12 -6.16
N LYS A 206 10.13 -3.34 -5.55
CA LYS A 206 9.76 -4.57 -6.24
C LYS A 206 8.57 -4.15 -7.08
N LYS A 207 8.71 -4.13 -8.42
CA LYS A 207 7.54 -4.20 -9.28
C LYS A 207 6.70 -5.25 -8.58
N GLU A 208 5.42 -5.03 -8.36
CA GLU A 208 4.54 -6.17 -8.19
C GLU A 208 4.79 -6.96 -9.46
N ILE A 209 5.76 -7.87 -9.41
CA ILE A 209 5.97 -8.81 -10.46
C ILE A 209 4.76 -9.67 -10.21
N LEU A 210 3.72 -9.35 -10.98
CA LEU A 210 2.54 -10.16 -11.07
C LEU A 210 3.09 -11.52 -11.43
N PHE A 211 3.09 -12.40 -10.43
CA PHE A 211 3.44 -13.78 -10.67
C PHE A 211 2.45 -14.28 -11.72
N GLU A 212 2.96 -14.54 -12.92
CA GLU A 212 2.19 -15.13 -14.00
C GLU A 212 2.32 -16.64 -13.87
N PRO A 213 1.23 -17.37 -13.56
CA PRO A 213 1.29 -18.82 -13.47
C PRO A 213 1.74 -19.42 -14.79
N ILE A 214 2.61 -20.42 -14.71
CA ILE A 214 3.13 -21.11 -15.89
C ILE A 214 2.13 -22.19 -16.28
N TYR A 215 1.31 -21.93 -17.29
CA TYR A 215 0.34 -22.90 -17.84
C TYR A 215 1.03 -23.94 -18.73
N GLY A 216 1.96 -24.70 -18.16
CA GLY A 216 2.75 -25.71 -18.86
C GLY A 216 3.80 -26.35 -17.96
N ASP A 217 4.58 -27.24 -18.56
CA ASP A 217 5.70 -27.90 -17.89
C ASP A 217 6.90 -26.96 -17.74
N ILE A 218 7.40 -26.81 -16.51
CA ILE A 218 8.54 -25.93 -16.20
C ILE A 218 9.87 -26.57 -16.60
N LYS A 219 9.95 -27.91 -16.57
CA LYS A 219 11.13 -28.69 -16.93
C LYS A 219 10.79 -29.73 -17.99
N PRO A 220 11.74 -30.10 -18.87
CA PRO A 220 11.56 -31.22 -19.77
C PRO A 220 11.45 -32.51 -18.96
N HIS A 221 10.34 -33.23 -19.14
CA HIS A 221 10.07 -34.49 -18.47
C HIS A 221 10.56 -35.65 -19.34
N GLY A 222 10.98 -36.76 -18.71
CA GLY A 222 11.17 -38.03 -19.42
C GLY A 222 9.82 -38.60 -19.86
N SER A 223 9.80 -39.43 -20.91
CA SER A 223 8.59 -40.00 -21.54
C SER A 223 7.64 -40.81 -20.63
N SER A 224 7.97 -40.99 -19.35
CA SER A 224 7.21 -41.76 -18.35
C SER A 224 6.52 -40.90 -17.27
N MET A 225 6.67 -39.57 -17.33
CA MET A 225 6.10 -38.62 -16.35
C MET A 225 4.85 -37.94 -16.90
N ALA A 226 3.96 -37.51 -16.00
CA ALA A 226 2.79 -36.74 -16.40
C ALA A 226 3.18 -35.31 -16.77
N THR A 227 2.61 -34.81 -17.85
CA THR A 227 2.71 -33.41 -18.25
C THR A 227 1.63 -32.57 -17.59
N TYR A 228 1.88 -31.27 -17.48
CA TYR A 228 0.95 -30.28 -16.92
C TYR A 228 -0.47 -30.41 -17.48
N ASP A 229 -0.61 -30.43 -18.81
CA ASP A 229 -1.90 -30.49 -19.51
C ASP A 229 -2.69 -31.77 -19.21
N ASN A 230 -1.96 -32.84 -18.84
CA ASN A 230 -2.54 -34.15 -18.61
C ASN A 230 -2.86 -34.40 -17.15
N ILE A 231 -2.08 -33.87 -16.21
CA ILE A 231 -2.28 -34.08 -14.77
C ILE A 231 -3.17 -33.02 -14.12
N ILE A 232 -3.13 -31.77 -14.60
CA ILE A 232 -3.94 -30.68 -14.03
C ILE A 232 -5.33 -30.71 -14.63
N TYR A 233 -6.37 -30.78 -13.79
CA TYR A 233 -7.75 -30.86 -14.28
C TYR A 233 -8.26 -29.53 -14.85
N LYS A 234 -8.09 -28.43 -14.09
CA LYS A 234 -8.47 -27.05 -14.45
C LYS A 234 -7.26 -26.12 -14.30
N PRO A 235 -6.48 -25.89 -15.38
CA PRO A 235 -5.28 -25.08 -15.35
C PRO A 235 -5.46 -23.68 -14.75
N GLN A 236 -6.56 -22.99 -15.06
CA GLN A 236 -6.83 -21.63 -14.59
C GLN A 236 -6.99 -21.58 -13.07
N LEU A 237 -7.74 -22.53 -12.50
CA LEU A 237 -7.92 -22.61 -11.04
C LEU A 237 -6.60 -22.97 -10.36
N PHE A 238 -5.81 -23.85 -10.96
CA PHE A 238 -4.49 -24.19 -10.45
C PHE A 238 -3.55 -22.97 -10.49
N GLY A 239 -3.58 -22.18 -11.57
CA GLY A 239 -2.80 -20.95 -11.67
C GLY A 239 -3.14 -19.92 -10.57
N GLU A 240 -4.41 -19.81 -10.18
CA GLU A 240 -4.78 -18.98 -9.02
C GLU A 240 -4.17 -19.50 -7.70
N ILE A 241 -4.05 -20.82 -7.53
CA ILE A 241 -3.33 -21.39 -6.38
C ILE A 241 -1.84 -21.01 -6.43
N GLU A 242 -1.21 -21.05 -7.61
CA GLU A 242 0.20 -20.66 -7.74
C GLU A 242 0.43 -19.19 -7.39
N LYS A 243 -0.49 -18.29 -7.77
CA LYS A 243 -0.46 -16.89 -7.32
C LYS A 243 -0.51 -16.79 -5.80
N ARG A 244 -1.39 -17.57 -5.14
CA ARG A 244 -1.46 -17.61 -3.66
C ARG A 244 -0.17 -18.17 -3.05
N LEU A 245 0.44 -19.20 -3.64
CA LEU A 245 1.73 -19.72 -3.16
C LEU A 245 2.83 -18.65 -3.23
N TYR A 246 2.84 -17.84 -4.29
CA TYR A 246 3.76 -16.72 -4.42
C TYR A 246 3.46 -15.59 -3.41
N GLU A 247 2.19 -15.18 -3.26
CA GLU A 247 1.77 -14.15 -2.30
C GLU A 247 2.18 -14.45 -0.85
N TYR A 248 2.27 -15.73 -0.49
CA TYR A 248 2.63 -16.20 0.85
C TYR A 248 4.11 -16.61 0.97
N ASP A 249 4.96 -16.22 0.01
CA ASP A 249 6.40 -16.52 -0.03
C ASP A 249 6.71 -18.03 0.10
N ILE A 250 5.86 -18.89 -0.48
CA ILE A 250 6.10 -20.35 -0.55
C ILE A 250 6.88 -20.70 -1.81
N ILE A 251 6.62 -20.01 -2.92
CA ILE A 251 7.38 -20.10 -4.17
C ILE A 251 7.87 -18.71 -4.60
N ASP A 252 8.96 -18.68 -5.36
CA ASP A 252 9.47 -17.47 -5.98
C ASP A 252 8.84 -17.19 -7.36
N ILE A 253 9.25 -16.09 -7.97
CA ILE A 253 8.80 -15.66 -9.30
C ILE A 253 9.03 -16.72 -10.40
N SER A 254 10.08 -17.51 -10.28
CA SER A 254 10.42 -18.57 -11.22
C SER A 254 9.78 -19.90 -10.84
N SER A 255 8.80 -19.87 -9.93
CA SER A 255 8.12 -21.04 -9.37
C SER A 255 9.07 -22.00 -8.64
N HIS A 256 10.19 -21.54 -8.09
CA HIS A 256 11.01 -22.37 -7.19
C HIS A 256 10.53 -22.24 -5.76
N PHE A 257 10.52 -23.35 -5.03
CA PHE A 257 10.15 -23.36 -3.63
C PHE A 257 11.14 -22.57 -2.76
N ILE A 258 10.59 -21.77 -1.83
CA ILE A 258 11.35 -20.97 -0.88
C ILE A 258 11.41 -21.71 0.48
N PRO A 259 12.57 -22.27 0.87
CA PRO A 259 12.71 -22.95 2.15
C PRO A 259 12.71 -21.96 3.31
N ASN A 260 11.69 -22.03 4.17
CA ASN A 260 11.63 -21.23 5.40
C ASN A 260 11.26 -22.12 6.61
N ARG A 261 12.18 -22.20 7.58
CA ARG A 261 12.01 -23.01 8.80
C ARG A 261 11.12 -22.33 9.85
N LYS A 262 11.07 -20.99 9.88
CA LYS A 262 10.25 -20.25 10.87
C LYS A 262 8.76 -20.39 10.56
N THR A 263 8.42 -20.35 9.28
CA THR A 263 7.04 -20.53 8.79
C THR A 263 6.71 -21.97 8.44
N SER A 264 7.71 -22.87 8.45
CA SER A 264 7.57 -24.29 8.09
C SER A 264 7.01 -24.52 6.69
N ASN A 265 7.55 -23.81 5.68
CA ASN A 265 7.04 -23.83 4.30
C ASN A 265 6.93 -25.24 3.68
N HIS A 266 7.79 -26.20 4.05
CA HIS A 266 7.67 -27.58 3.55
C HIS A 266 6.38 -28.25 4.04
N THR A 267 6.02 -28.01 5.31
CA THR A 267 4.78 -28.53 5.89
C THR A 267 3.56 -27.83 5.30
N LEU A 268 3.65 -26.51 5.08
CA LEU A 268 2.60 -25.74 4.42
C LEU A 268 2.36 -26.24 2.99
N LEU A 269 3.41 -26.43 2.21
CA LEU A 269 3.30 -26.95 0.85
C LEU A 269 2.74 -28.38 0.84
N ALA A 270 3.20 -29.26 1.74
CA ALA A 270 2.66 -30.60 1.87
C ALA A 270 1.15 -30.60 2.18
N ALA A 271 0.70 -29.70 3.06
CA ALA A 271 -0.72 -29.52 3.38
C ALA A 271 -1.51 -28.99 2.18
N VAL A 272 -0.97 -28.02 1.43
CA VAL A 272 -1.58 -27.53 0.18
C VAL A 272 -1.74 -28.68 -0.82
N ILE A 273 -0.69 -29.47 -1.06
CA ILE A 273 -0.74 -30.63 -1.97
C ILE A 273 -1.85 -31.59 -1.54
N HIS A 274 -1.93 -31.89 -0.23
CA HIS A 274 -2.96 -32.75 0.32
C HIS A 274 -4.38 -32.20 0.03
N GLU A 275 -4.64 -30.93 0.35
CA GLU A 275 -5.94 -30.29 0.11
C GLU A 275 -6.31 -30.26 -1.38
N LEU A 276 -5.37 -29.96 -2.28
CA LEU A 276 -5.63 -29.97 -3.71
C LEU A 276 -5.99 -31.38 -4.24
N ILE A 277 -5.34 -32.43 -3.72
CA ILE A 277 -5.67 -33.82 -4.04
C ILE A 277 -7.08 -34.18 -3.57
N GLN A 278 -7.44 -33.82 -2.33
CA GLN A 278 -8.78 -34.09 -1.78
C GLN A 278 -9.88 -33.34 -2.53
N ASN A 279 -9.57 -32.15 -3.05
CA ASN A 279 -10.50 -31.31 -3.79
C ASN A 279 -10.51 -31.55 -5.31
N GLY A 280 -9.82 -32.58 -5.81
CA GLY A 280 -9.97 -33.03 -7.20
C GLY A 280 -9.23 -32.19 -8.25
N TYR A 281 -8.19 -31.43 -7.87
CA TYR A 281 -7.43 -30.59 -8.80
C TYR A 281 -6.59 -31.38 -9.82
N PHE A 282 -6.37 -32.67 -9.57
CA PHE A 282 -5.51 -33.54 -10.37
C PHE A 282 -6.27 -34.70 -10.99
N ARG A 283 -6.00 -34.97 -12.27
CA ARG A 283 -6.50 -36.14 -12.99
C ARG A 283 -5.74 -37.39 -12.53
N ARG A 284 -6.48 -38.36 -11.99
CA ARG A 284 -5.90 -39.66 -11.61
C ARG A 284 -5.74 -40.62 -12.79
N ASN A 285 -6.54 -40.44 -13.85
CA ASN A 285 -6.51 -41.27 -15.05
C ASN A 285 -6.19 -40.39 -16.26
N ILE A 286 -4.99 -40.53 -16.82
CA ILE A 286 -4.56 -39.78 -18.00
C ILE A 286 -4.89 -40.59 -19.25
N ILE A 287 -5.60 -39.95 -20.19
CA ILE A 287 -5.99 -40.56 -21.47
C ILE A 287 -4.72 -40.97 -22.23
N GLY A 288 -4.65 -42.25 -22.64
CA GLY A 288 -3.49 -42.81 -23.34
C GLY A 288 -2.44 -43.46 -22.44
N THR A 289 -2.63 -43.48 -21.12
CA THR A 289 -1.77 -44.23 -20.18
C THR A 289 -2.59 -45.27 -19.41
N HIS A 290 -2.04 -46.47 -19.22
CA HIS A 290 -2.63 -47.49 -18.34
C HIS A 290 -2.33 -47.24 -16.85
N LYS A 291 -1.57 -46.19 -16.53
CA LYS A 291 -1.15 -45.87 -15.16
C LYS A 291 -2.18 -44.97 -14.48
N LYS A 292 -2.69 -45.41 -13.34
CA LYS A 292 -3.44 -44.57 -12.42
C LYS A 292 -2.46 -43.80 -11.52
N PHE A 293 -2.58 -42.48 -11.50
CA PHE A 293 -1.75 -41.61 -10.68
C PHE A 293 -2.22 -41.65 -9.23
N THR A 294 -1.29 -42.04 -8.35
CA THR A 294 -1.49 -42.04 -6.90
C THR A 294 -1.18 -40.67 -6.31
N ASP A 295 -1.61 -40.44 -5.07
CA ASP A 295 -1.30 -39.21 -4.32
C ASP A 295 0.22 -38.97 -4.22
N THR A 296 1.00 -40.06 -4.16
CA THR A 296 2.47 -40.00 -4.16
C THR A 296 3.03 -39.56 -5.51
N ASP A 297 2.43 -39.99 -6.62
CA ASP A 297 2.82 -39.55 -7.96
C ASP A 297 2.50 -38.06 -8.15
N ILE A 298 1.33 -37.61 -7.69
CA ILE A 298 0.90 -36.20 -7.75
C ILE A 298 1.85 -35.31 -6.92
N ARG A 299 2.14 -35.72 -5.68
CA ARG A 299 3.13 -35.02 -4.84
C ARG A 299 4.48 -34.96 -5.54
N LYS A 300 4.95 -36.06 -6.14
CA LYS A 300 6.21 -36.08 -6.88
C LYS A 300 6.23 -35.08 -8.03
N TYR A 301 5.12 -34.99 -8.78
CA TYR A 301 4.96 -34.00 -9.85
C TYR A 301 5.08 -32.56 -9.33
N ILE A 302 4.40 -32.23 -8.22
CA ILE A 302 4.46 -30.88 -7.62
C ILE A 302 5.86 -30.57 -7.07
N ASP A 303 6.50 -31.55 -6.43
CA ASP A 303 7.86 -31.43 -5.92
C ASP A 303 8.86 -31.14 -7.07
N GLU A 304 8.72 -31.84 -8.20
CA GLU A 304 9.54 -31.60 -9.39
C GLU A 304 9.31 -30.22 -10.01
N ARG A 305 8.03 -29.80 -10.09
CA ARG A 305 7.61 -28.49 -10.58
C ARG A 305 8.24 -27.36 -9.78
N TYR A 306 8.22 -27.45 -8.45
CA TYR A 306 8.76 -26.42 -7.56
C TYR A 306 10.20 -26.65 -7.10
N SER A 307 10.88 -27.67 -7.65
CA SER A 307 12.27 -28.01 -7.32
C SER A 307 12.50 -28.26 -5.82
N THR A 308 11.60 -28.99 -5.18
CA THR A 308 11.63 -29.27 -3.74
C THR A 308 11.42 -30.75 -3.45
N ASP A 309 11.55 -31.15 -2.18
CA ASP A 309 11.19 -32.48 -1.71
C ASP A 309 10.34 -32.37 -0.44
N THR A 310 9.04 -32.60 -0.59
CA THR A 310 8.08 -32.62 0.53
C THR A 310 7.76 -34.03 1.02
N ASN A 311 8.47 -35.07 0.55
CA ASN A 311 8.14 -36.48 0.81
C ASN A 311 7.96 -36.80 2.29
N GLN A 312 8.87 -36.32 3.13
CA GLN A 312 8.83 -36.61 4.56
C GLN A 312 7.63 -35.94 5.25
N GLN A 313 7.37 -34.68 4.91
CA GLN A 313 6.28 -33.88 5.48
C GLN A 313 4.94 -34.39 5.00
N PHE A 314 4.82 -34.72 3.70
CA PHE A 314 3.60 -35.28 3.12
C PHE A 314 3.22 -36.62 3.75
N ARG A 315 4.19 -37.52 3.99
CA ARG A 315 3.93 -38.83 4.62
C ARG A 315 3.57 -38.73 6.10
N ARG A 316 4.09 -37.72 6.80
CA ARG A 316 3.89 -37.52 8.25
C ARG A 316 2.87 -36.43 8.57
N LEU A 317 2.12 -35.99 7.55
CA LEU A 317 1.16 -34.91 7.69
C LEU A 317 0.03 -35.34 8.64
N THR A 318 -0.18 -34.56 9.68
CA THR A 318 -1.24 -34.77 10.69
C THR A 318 -2.37 -33.78 10.50
N GLU A 319 -3.56 -34.07 11.03
CA GLU A 319 -4.71 -33.13 10.98
C GLU A 319 -4.37 -31.79 11.64
N GLU A 320 -3.67 -31.80 12.77
CA GLU A 320 -3.21 -30.57 13.44
C GLU A 320 -2.32 -29.70 12.54
N GLN A 321 -1.49 -30.32 11.69
CA GLN A 321 -0.63 -29.60 10.75
C GLN A 321 -1.41 -29.04 9.56
N ILE A 322 -2.50 -29.71 9.16
CA ILE A 322 -3.43 -29.21 8.14
C ILE A 322 -4.18 -27.99 8.69
N ASP A 323 -4.68 -28.06 9.91
CA ASP A 323 -5.38 -26.94 10.56
C ASP A 323 -4.45 -25.75 10.84
N PHE A 324 -3.20 -26.04 11.23
CA PHE A 324 -2.17 -25.02 11.31
C PHE A 324 -1.91 -24.37 9.95
N ALA A 325 -1.85 -25.15 8.87
CA ALA A 325 -1.68 -24.63 7.53
C ALA A 325 -2.87 -23.76 7.11
N LYS A 326 -4.11 -24.14 7.41
CA LYS A 326 -5.32 -23.33 7.16
C LYS A 326 -5.30 -22.01 7.94
N THR A 327 -4.82 -22.02 9.18
CA THR A 327 -4.64 -20.79 9.97
C THR A 327 -3.62 -19.84 9.34
N LYS A 328 -2.55 -20.39 8.74
CA LYS A 328 -1.49 -19.61 8.07
C LYS A 328 -1.84 -19.21 6.64
N LEU A 329 -2.65 -20.01 5.96
CA LEU A 329 -3.10 -19.87 4.59
C LEU A 329 -4.64 -19.92 4.56
N PRO A 330 -5.33 -18.84 5.00
CA PRO A 330 -6.79 -18.88 5.16
C PRO A 330 -7.56 -19.23 3.87
N TRP A 331 -6.95 -18.97 2.71
CA TRP A 331 -7.52 -19.34 1.41
C TRP A 331 -7.65 -20.85 1.20
N LEU A 332 -6.91 -21.69 1.94
CA LEU A 332 -7.05 -23.15 1.88
C LEU A 332 -8.45 -23.63 2.27
N GLU A 333 -9.12 -22.95 3.21
CA GLU A 333 -10.49 -23.30 3.64
C GLU A 333 -11.53 -23.01 2.55
N HIS A 334 -11.19 -22.14 1.61
CA HIS A 334 -12.08 -21.68 0.53
C HIS A 334 -11.71 -22.27 -0.83
N ILE A 335 -10.87 -23.32 -0.85
CA ILE A 335 -10.56 -24.04 -2.07
C ILE A 335 -11.84 -24.64 -2.65
N ILE A 336 -12.03 -24.44 -3.96
CA ILE A 336 -13.21 -24.92 -4.67
C ILE A 336 -13.05 -26.42 -4.91
N LYS A 337 -13.96 -27.23 -4.38
CA LYS A 337 -14.02 -28.64 -4.71
C LYS A 337 -14.41 -28.83 -6.17
N ILE A 338 -13.59 -29.56 -6.91
CA ILE A 338 -13.82 -29.91 -8.30
C ILE A 338 -14.42 -31.32 -8.33
N SER A 339 -15.72 -31.41 -8.63
CA SER A 339 -16.47 -32.65 -8.79
C SER A 339 -16.32 -33.24 -10.18
#